data_AF-A0A935BZ28-F1
#
_entry.id   AF-A0A935BZ28-F1
#
_cell.length_a   1.000
_cell.length_b   1.000
_cell.length_c   1.000
_cell.angle_alpha   90.00
_cell.angle_beta   90.00
_cell.angle_gamma   90.00
#
_symmetry.space_group_name_H-M   'P 1'
#
loop_
_entity.id
_entity.type
_entity.pdbx_description
1 polymer ?
#
loop_
_entity_poly.entity_id
_entity_poly.type
_entity_poly.pdbx_seq_one_letter_code
_entity_poly.pdbx_strand_id
1 'polypeptide(L)'
;MKLSTLASALTLAMLSQFAAAAPEGTAAQLMDPAKAVEPMKDPKAAVQAMTDMMDPATMMIMMQRGMDPATYTRMAQAGMSPDILKSYAGLLDPAMYTKWLAASLDPNFYTAMLAPMLNPNMYMKWLAAPLDPRMLQMAAAPLNPNMYMNWAMAPISPANMNLMMAPLNPNLYTQWAAASADPKTYGTWGAFLNPATYGNLTNPFAGFIPALPVAPVAK
;
A
#
# COMPACT_ATOMS: atom_id res chain seq x y z
N MET A 1 -24.43 2.78 -30.54
CA MET A 1 -23.95 3.78 -29.55
C MET A 1 -23.54 3.23 -28.17
N LYS A 2 -23.70 1.93 -27.85
CA LYS A 2 -23.37 1.38 -26.50
C LYS A 2 -21.96 0.80 -26.33
N LEU A 3 -21.22 0.60 -27.43
CA LEU A 3 -19.85 0.04 -27.41
C LEU A 3 -18.78 1.09 -27.09
N SER A 4 -19.00 2.35 -27.48
CA SER A 4 -18.02 3.43 -27.25
C SER A 4 -17.95 3.88 -25.79
N THR A 5 -19.04 3.75 -25.03
CA THR A 5 -19.09 4.11 -23.60
C THR A 5 -18.42 3.07 -22.72
N LEU A 6 -18.49 1.78 -23.07
CA LEU A 6 -17.78 0.70 -22.38
C LEU A 6 -16.28 0.77 -22.59
N ALA A 7 -15.83 1.08 -23.81
CA ALA A 7 -14.42 1.32 -24.09
C ALA A 7 -13.88 2.49 -23.25
N SER A 8 -14.56 3.63 -23.25
CA SER A 8 -14.15 4.80 -22.47
C SER A 8 -14.15 4.55 -20.95
N ALA A 9 -15.10 3.78 -20.41
CA ALA A 9 -15.12 3.43 -19.00
C ALA A 9 -13.97 2.48 -18.62
N LEU A 10 -13.61 1.56 -19.51
CA LEU A 10 -12.47 0.66 -19.31
C LEU A 10 -11.14 1.43 -19.37
N THR A 11 -11.01 2.40 -20.28
CA THR A 11 -9.83 3.28 -20.35
C THR A 11 -9.74 4.20 -19.14
N LEU A 12 -10.86 4.74 -18.65
CA LEU A 12 -10.90 5.60 -17.45
C LEU A 12 -10.64 4.81 -16.16
N ALA A 13 -11.12 3.56 -16.08
CA ALA A 13 -10.83 2.66 -14.97
C ALA A 13 -9.35 2.21 -14.97
N MET A 14 -8.79 1.90 -16.15
CA MET A 14 -7.35 1.62 -16.31
C MET A 14 -6.52 2.85 -15.92
N LEU A 15 -6.88 4.05 -16.39
CA LEU A 15 -6.23 5.31 -16.01
C LEU A 15 -6.35 5.61 -14.51
N SER A 16 -7.46 5.24 -13.86
CA SER A 16 -7.63 5.37 -12.41
C SER A 16 -6.76 4.40 -11.61
N GLN A 17 -6.46 3.21 -12.15
CA GLN A 17 -5.52 2.27 -11.55
C GLN A 17 -4.06 2.73 -11.70
N PHE A 18 -3.72 3.43 -12.79
CA PHE A 18 -2.42 4.11 -12.93
C PHE A 18 -2.34 5.40 -12.10
N ALA A 19 -3.47 6.07 -11.82
CA ALA A 19 -3.53 7.26 -10.98
C ALA A 19 -3.48 6.96 -9.46
N ALA A 20 -3.69 5.71 -9.06
CA ALA A 20 -3.60 5.29 -7.66
C ALA A 20 -2.15 5.27 -7.13
N ALA A 21 -1.15 5.31 -8.02
CA ALA A 21 0.26 5.57 -7.71
C ALA A 21 0.65 7.00 -8.13
N ALA A 22 -0.09 7.98 -7.64
CA ALA A 22 0.39 9.36 -7.62
C ALA A 22 1.35 9.53 -6.43
N PRO A 23 2.32 10.48 -6.48
CA PRO A 23 3.18 10.81 -5.35
C PRO A 23 2.43 11.01 -4.02
N GLU A 24 1.18 11.51 -4.09
CA GLU A 24 0.30 11.70 -2.92
C GLU A 24 -0.32 10.41 -2.37
N GLY A 25 -0.65 9.47 -3.27
CA GLY A 25 -1.20 8.17 -2.93
C GLY A 25 -0.14 7.29 -2.28
N THR A 26 1.05 7.23 -2.88
CA THR A 26 2.18 6.46 -2.34
C THR A 26 2.66 7.02 -1.01
N ALA A 27 2.76 8.36 -0.89
CA ALA A 27 3.05 8.98 0.41
C ALA A 27 1.96 8.74 1.47
N ALA A 28 0.69 8.52 1.08
CA ALA A 28 -0.39 8.19 2.03
C ALA A 28 -0.30 6.75 2.49
N GLN A 29 -0.06 5.86 1.52
CA GLN A 29 0.08 4.44 1.73
C GLN A 29 1.26 4.11 2.66
N LEU A 30 2.40 4.75 2.46
CA LEU A 30 3.61 4.53 3.28
C LEU A 30 3.46 5.06 4.72
N MET A 31 2.66 6.11 4.92
CA MET A 31 2.40 6.70 6.24
C MET A 31 1.22 6.03 6.98
N ASP A 32 0.57 5.05 6.35
CA ASP A 32 -0.51 4.26 6.93
C ASP A 32 0.04 2.86 7.27
N PRO A 33 0.24 2.51 8.56
CA PRO A 33 0.78 1.22 8.98
C PRO A 33 -0.02 0.02 8.45
N ALA A 34 -1.34 0.19 8.25
CA ALA A 34 -2.18 -0.86 7.70
C ALA A 34 -1.96 -1.04 6.20
N LYS A 35 -1.42 -0.04 5.48
CA LYS A 35 -1.22 -0.10 4.03
C LYS A 35 0.23 -0.12 3.57
N ALA A 36 1.18 0.20 4.45
CA ALA A 36 2.60 0.25 4.13
C ALA A 36 3.16 -1.07 3.57
N VAL A 37 2.53 -2.20 3.92
CA VAL A 37 2.90 -3.54 3.44
C VAL A 37 2.24 -3.95 2.12
N GLU A 38 1.25 -3.19 1.63
CA GLU A 38 0.54 -3.51 0.39
C GLU A 38 1.43 -3.57 -0.85
N PRO A 39 2.40 -2.65 -1.07
CA PRO A 39 3.30 -2.74 -2.22
C PRO A 39 4.14 -4.02 -2.21
N MET A 40 4.46 -4.57 -1.04
CA MET A 40 5.27 -5.80 -0.92
C MET A 40 4.53 -7.06 -1.36
N LYS A 41 3.20 -7.01 -1.44
CA LYS A 41 2.37 -8.18 -1.81
C LYS A 41 2.35 -8.44 -3.31
N ASP A 42 2.80 -7.49 -4.12
CA ASP A 42 2.82 -7.61 -5.57
C ASP A 42 4.12 -7.00 -6.13
N PRO A 43 4.90 -7.76 -6.91
CA PRO A 43 6.19 -7.30 -7.43
C PRO A 43 6.07 -6.04 -8.29
N LYS A 44 4.96 -5.86 -9.04
CA LYS A 44 4.76 -4.65 -9.84
C LYS A 44 4.45 -3.44 -8.96
N ALA A 45 3.61 -3.62 -7.95
CA ALA A 45 3.32 -2.58 -6.97
C ALA A 45 4.58 -2.17 -6.19
N ALA A 46 5.45 -3.13 -5.85
CA ALA A 46 6.74 -2.85 -5.21
C ALA A 46 7.66 -1.99 -6.09
N VAL A 47 7.78 -2.32 -7.39
CA VAL A 47 8.56 -1.52 -8.35
C VAL A 47 7.98 -0.11 -8.50
N GLN A 48 6.65 0.01 -8.57
CA GLN A 48 6.00 1.31 -8.62
C GLN A 48 6.25 2.12 -7.35
N ALA A 49 6.08 1.52 -6.16
CA ALA A 49 6.34 2.20 -4.90
C ALA A 49 7.81 2.63 -4.76
N MET A 50 8.76 1.82 -5.23
CA MET A 50 10.18 2.20 -5.33
C MET A 50 10.36 3.41 -6.25
N THR A 51 9.74 3.38 -7.43
CA THR A 51 9.79 4.48 -8.41
C THR A 51 9.25 5.78 -7.81
N ASP A 52 8.10 5.70 -7.14
CA ASP A 52 7.48 6.85 -6.49
C ASP A 52 8.32 7.36 -5.33
N MET A 53 8.94 6.47 -4.54
CA MET A 53 9.83 6.86 -3.45
C MET A 53 11.08 7.60 -3.96
N MET A 54 11.53 7.30 -5.19
CA MET A 54 12.61 8.03 -5.86
C MET A 54 12.18 9.38 -6.45
N ASP A 55 10.87 9.63 -6.55
CA ASP A 55 10.33 10.92 -6.98
C ASP A 55 10.48 11.94 -5.84
N PRO A 56 11.13 13.10 -6.08
CA PRO A 56 11.28 14.13 -5.06
C PRO A 56 9.92 14.64 -4.56
N ALA A 57 8.87 14.60 -5.38
CA ALA A 57 7.52 14.99 -4.97
C ALA A 57 6.99 14.12 -3.84
N THR A 58 7.18 12.79 -3.91
CA THR A 58 6.73 11.85 -2.87
C THR A 58 7.44 12.14 -1.55
N MET A 59 8.76 12.36 -1.60
CA MET A 59 9.55 12.73 -0.42
C MET A 59 9.08 14.06 0.19
N MET A 60 8.84 15.07 -0.65
CA MET A 60 8.33 16.37 -0.20
C MET A 60 6.94 16.26 0.44
N ILE A 61 6.04 15.44 -0.13
CA ILE A 61 4.70 15.20 0.44
C ILE A 61 4.81 14.49 1.79
N MET A 62 5.69 13.50 1.93
CA MET A 62 5.94 12.83 3.21
C MET A 62 6.46 13.80 4.27
N MET A 63 7.42 14.65 3.90
CA MET A 63 7.97 15.66 4.79
C MET A 63 6.91 16.71 5.19
N GLN A 64 6.11 17.17 4.23
CA GLN A 64 4.99 18.07 4.46
C GLN A 64 3.96 17.48 5.42
N ARG A 65 3.61 16.20 5.24
CA ARG A 65 2.69 15.50 6.14
C ARG A 65 3.30 15.26 7.53
N GLY A 66 4.62 15.09 7.64
CA GLY A 66 5.31 14.97 8.91
C GLY A 66 5.23 16.24 9.78
N MET A 67 4.96 17.41 9.19
CA MET A 67 4.72 18.66 9.92
C MET A 67 3.26 18.83 10.37
N ASP A 68 2.33 18.04 9.84
CA ASP A 68 0.90 18.09 10.19
C ASP A 68 0.59 17.15 11.37
N PRO A 69 0.14 17.67 12.53
CA PRO A 69 -0.22 16.83 13.68
C PRO A 69 -1.32 15.81 13.34
N ALA A 70 -2.21 16.11 12.40
CA ALA A 70 -3.28 15.19 11.99
C ALA A 70 -2.73 13.93 11.28
N THR A 71 -1.54 13.99 10.69
CA THR A 71 -0.89 12.80 10.12
C THR A 71 -0.57 11.77 11.19
N TYR A 72 -0.07 12.19 12.35
CA TYR A 72 0.19 11.29 13.48
C TYR A 72 -1.10 10.70 14.05
N THR A 73 -2.17 11.50 14.13
CA THR A 73 -3.49 11.02 14.51
C THR A 73 -3.98 9.92 13.58
N ARG A 74 -3.90 10.13 12.26
CA ARG A 74 -4.28 9.12 11.27
C ARG A 74 -3.44 7.85 11.40
N MET A 75 -2.13 7.99 11.59
CA MET A 75 -1.23 6.86 11.80
C MET A 75 -1.60 6.06 13.05
N ALA A 76 -1.89 6.73 14.16
CA ALA A 76 -2.30 6.08 15.39
C ALA A 76 -3.68 5.41 15.25
N GLN A 77 -4.63 6.03 14.55
CA GLN A 77 -5.93 5.44 14.22
C GLN A 77 -5.77 4.19 13.35
N ALA A 78 -4.92 4.25 12.32
CA ALA A 78 -4.60 3.11 11.48
C ALA A 78 -3.95 1.96 12.27
N GLY A 79 -3.05 2.27 13.21
CA GLY A 79 -2.46 1.27 14.11
C GLY A 79 -3.47 0.60 15.05
N MET A 80 -4.57 1.27 15.38
CA MET A 80 -5.68 0.69 16.15
C MET A 80 -6.70 -0.05 15.26
N SER A 81 -6.63 0.08 13.94
CA SER A 81 -7.56 -0.59 13.02
C SER A 81 -7.26 -2.10 12.96
N PRO A 82 -8.29 -2.96 13.00
CA PRO A 82 -8.12 -4.39 12.74
C PRO A 82 -7.61 -4.69 11.32
N ASP A 83 -7.68 -3.73 10.38
CA ASP A 83 -7.16 -3.88 9.02
C ASP A 83 -5.66 -4.22 8.99
N ILE A 84 -4.91 -3.84 10.04
CA ILE A 84 -3.50 -4.20 10.17
C ILE A 84 -3.29 -5.72 10.21
N LEU A 85 -4.22 -6.48 10.78
CA LEU A 85 -4.14 -7.95 10.78
C LEU A 85 -4.24 -8.47 9.36
N LYS A 86 -5.24 -8.00 8.61
CA LYS A 86 -5.47 -8.41 7.23
C LYS A 86 -4.31 -8.03 6.33
N SER A 87 -3.74 -6.85 6.57
CA SER A 87 -2.65 -6.38 5.72
C SER A 87 -1.37 -7.17 5.95
N TYR A 88 -1.01 -7.46 7.20
CA TYR A 88 0.18 -8.25 7.51
C TYR A 88 0.00 -9.74 7.24
N ALA A 89 -1.20 -10.30 7.44
CA ALA A 89 -1.47 -11.68 7.08
C ALA A 89 -1.27 -11.96 5.58
N GLY A 90 -1.53 -10.97 4.72
CA GLY A 90 -1.23 -11.05 3.29
C GLY A 90 0.26 -11.24 2.96
N LEU A 91 1.19 -10.90 3.87
CA LEU A 91 2.63 -11.17 3.70
C LEU A 91 2.98 -12.65 3.96
N LEU A 92 2.09 -13.40 4.61
CA LEU A 92 2.28 -14.82 4.85
C LEU A 92 1.57 -15.68 3.80
N ASP A 93 0.94 -15.06 2.80
CA ASP A 93 0.19 -15.77 1.76
C ASP A 93 1.14 -16.47 0.78
N PRO A 94 1.02 -17.80 0.58
CA PRO A 94 1.74 -18.53 -0.47
C PRO A 94 1.60 -17.90 -1.87
N ALA A 95 0.45 -17.29 -2.17
CA ALA A 95 0.19 -16.65 -3.45
C ALA A 95 1.07 -15.41 -3.71
N MET A 96 1.55 -14.74 -2.67
CA MET A 96 2.48 -13.61 -2.82
C MET A 96 3.87 -14.11 -3.23
N TYR A 97 4.35 -15.19 -2.62
CA TYR A 97 5.64 -15.80 -2.96
C TYR A 97 5.67 -16.34 -4.40
N THR A 98 4.57 -16.91 -4.91
CA THR A 98 4.52 -17.39 -6.30
C THR A 98 4.60 -16.23 -7.29
N LYS A 99 3.98 -15.08 -7.00
CA LYS A 99 4.13 -13.86 -7.81
C LYS A 99 5.58 -13.37 -7.83
N TRP A 100 6.24 -13.35 -6.67
CA TRP A 100 7.65 -12.95 -6.57
C TRP A 100 8.60 -13.91 -7.29
N LEU A 101 8.33 -15.22 -7.23
CA LEU A 101 9.06 -16.20 -8.02
C LEU A 101 8.83 -16.01 -9.53
N ALA A 102 7.60 -15.75 -9.95
CA ALA A 102 7.30 -15.46 -11.35
C ALA A 102 8.01 -14.18 -11.82
N ALA A 103 8.05 -13.14 -10.98
CA ALA A 103 8.73 -11.90 -11.28
C ALA A 103 10.25 -12.03 -11.33
N SER A 104 10.87 -12.84 -10.46
CA SER A 104 12.32 -13.08 -10.51
C SER A 104 12.77 -13.83 -11.76
N LEU A 105 11.86 -14.57 -12.39
CA LEU A 105 12.10 -15.23 -13.68
C LEU A 105 11.79 -14.33 -14.88
N ASP A 106 11.17 -13.16 -14.68
CA ASP A 106 10.80 -12.23 -15.76
C ASP A 106 11.91 -11.19 -16.00
N PRO A 107 12.55 -11.17 -17.17
CA PRO A 107 13.52 -10.13 -17.52
C PRO A 107 12.95 -8.71 -17.43
N ASN A 108 11.66 -8.52 -17.68
CA ASN A 108 11.00 -7.20 -17.62
C ASN A 108 10.92 -6.66 -16.19
N PHE A 109 10.95 -7.53 -15.18
CA PHE A 109 10.96 -7.10 -13.79
C PHE A 109 12.26 -6.32 -13.48
N TYR A 110 13.41 -6.82 -13.93
CA TYR A 110 14.70 -6.17 -13.74
C TYR A 110 14.81 -4.85 -14.53
N THR A 111 14.28 -4.82 -15.76
CA THR A 111 14.25 -3.56 -16.53
C THR A 111 13.36 -2.52 -15.86
N ALA A 112 12.20 -2.92 -15.33
CA ALA A 112 11.32 -2.04 -14.59
C ALA A 112 11.95 -1.53 -13.28
N MET A 113 12.74 -2.34 -12.57
CA MET A 113 13.50 -1.89 -11.40
C MET A 113 14.57 -0.84 -11.72
N LEU A 114 15.23 -0.96 -12.89
CA LEU A 114 16.27 -0.02 -13.32
C LEU A 114 15.70 1.23 -14.02
N ALA A 115 14.49 1.13 -14.57
CA ALA A 115 13.86 2.20 -15.35
C ALA A 115 13.83 3.56 -14.63
N PRO A 116 13.51 3.67 -13.32
CA PRO A 116 13.49 4.95 -12.61
C PRO A 116 14.87 5.61 -12.54
N MET A 117 15.93 4.82 -12.37
CA MET A 117 17.31 5.33 -12.34
C MET A 117 17.76 5.83 -13.71
N LEU A 118 17.28 5.23 -14.79
CA LEU A 118 17.68 5.60 -16.15
C LEU A 118 16.75 6.66 -16.75
N ASN A 119 15.71 7.09 -16.03
CA ASN A 119 14.70 8.00 -16.56
C ASN A 119 15.19 9.47 -16.51
N PRO A 120 15.45 10.13 -17.66
CA PRO A 120 15.89 11.53 -17.69
C PRO A 120 14.89 12.48 -17.04
N ASN A 121 13.59 12.15 -17.06
CA ASN A 121 12.57 12.97 -16.42
C ASN A 121 12.70 12.99 -14.89
N MET A 122 13.20 11.91 -14.26
CA MET A 122 13.44 11.93 -12.81
C MET A 122 14.56 12.90 -12.43
N TYR A 123 15.63 12.95 -13.24
CA TYR A 123 16.69 13.95 -13.03
C TYR A 123 16.18 15.38 -13.20
N MET A 124 15.32 15.63 -14.21
CA MET A 124 14.70 16.94 -14.38
C MET A 124 13.81 17.32 -13.20
N LYS A 125 13.04 16.37 -12.65
CA LYS A 125 12.25 16.59 -11.42
C LYS A 125 13.14 16.96 -10.24
N TRP A 126 14.28 16.28 -10.05
CA TRP A 126 15.24 16.60 -8.99
C TRP A 126 15.90 17.97 -9.19
N LEU A 127 16.24 18.34 -10.42
CA LEU A 127 16.77 19.68 -10.73
C LEU A 127 15.75 20.78 -10.42
N ALA A 128 14.47 20.53 -10.67
CA ALA A 128 13.39 21.47 -10.36
C ALA A 128 12.93 21.42 -8.88
N ALA A 129 13.29 20.37 -8.13
CA ALA A 129 12.77 20.14 -6.77
C ALA A 129 13.01 21.31 -5.79
N PRO A 130 14.16 22.02 -5.79
CA PRO A 130 14.35 23.19 -4.92
C PRO A 130 13.41 24.38 -5.26
N LEU A 131 12.88 24.42 -6.48
CA LEU A 131 11.94 25.45 -6.93
C LEU A 131 10.48 24.96 -6.86
N ASP A 132 10.24 23.72 -6.41
CA ASP A 132 8.90 23.18 -6.26
C ASP A 132 8.11 24.00 -5.20
N PRO A 133 6.86 24.41 -5.49
CA PRO A 133 6.03 25.15 -4.54
C PRO A 133 5.90 24.48 -3.17
N ARG A 134 5.91 23.15 -3.09
CA ARG A 134 5.86 22.40 -1.82
C ARG A 134 7.13 22.61 -1.00
N MET A 135 8.30 22.58 -1.65
CA MET A 135 9.59 22.86 -1.00
C MET A 135 9.62 24.29 -0.46
N LEU A 136 9.20 25.26 -1.27
CA LEU A 136 9.14 26.66 -0.87
C LEU A 136 8.15 26.88 0.28
N GLN A 137 6.97 26.25 0.25
CA GLN A 137 6.00 26.29 1.34
C GLN A 137 6.57 25.69 2.63
N MET A 138 7.31 24.58 2.52
CA MET A 138 7.96 23.95 3.65
C MET A 138 9.09 24.82 4.22
N ALA A 139 9.89 25.48 3.39
CA ALA A 139 10.89 26.44 3.83
C ALA A 139 10.25 27.63 4.59
N ALA A 140 9.04 28.03 4.19
CA ALA A 140 8.24 29.05 4.87
C ALA A 140 7.43 28.51 6.07
N ALA A 141 7.34 27.19 6.28
CA ALA A 141 6.48 26.59 7.31
C ALA A 141 6.80 27.05 8.74
N PRO A 142 8.07 27.23 9.17
CA PRO A 142 8.39 27.76 10.50
C PRO A 142 7.92 29.20 10.72
N LEU A 143 7.68 29.96 9.65
CA LEU A 143 7.16 31.32 9.73
C LEU A 143 5.64 31.35 9.79
N ASN A 144 4.96 30.21 9.61
CA ASN A 144 3.52 30.12 9.61
C ASN A 144 3.00 29.89 11.05
N PRO A 145 2.36 30.89 11.68
CA PRO A 145 1.84 30.75 13.04
C PRO A 145 0.75 29.67 13.16
N ASN A 146 0.04 29.38 12.06
CA ASN A 146 -0.98 28.34 12.04
C ASN A 146 -0.40 26.94 12.28
N MET A 147 0.87 26.70 11.92
CA MET A 147 1.52 25.42 12.21
C MET A 147 1.57 25.17 13.71
N TYR A 148 2.01 26.15 14.49
CA TYR A 148 2.07 26.06 15.95
C TYR A 148 0.68 26.00 16.58
N MET A 149 -0.27 26.77 16.06
CA MET A 149 -1.66 26.71 16.54
C MET A 149 -2.28 25.33 16.32
N ASN A 150 -2.06 24.72 15.14
CA ASN A 150 -2.52 23.38 14.83
C ASN A 150 -1.92 22.35 15.80
N TRP A 151 -0.62 22.45 16.11
CA TRP A 151 0.02 21.60 17.11
C TRP A 151 -0.49 21.83 18.53
N ALA A 152 -0.72 23.08 18.93
CA ALA A 152 -1.27 23.42 20.24
C ALA A 152 -2.69 22.90 20.43
N MET A 153 -3.50 22.95 19.37
CA MET A 153 -4.89 22.46 19.37
C MET A 153 -4.98 20.95 19.10
N ALA A 154 -3.90 20.30 18.63
CA ALA A 154 -3.91 18.89 18.26
C ALA A 154 -4.43 17.98 19.40
N PRO A 155 -3.98 18.09 20.66
CA PRO A 155 -4.44 17.20 21.73
C PRO A 155 -5.93 17.27 22.01
N ILE A 156 -6.54 18.45 21.79
CA ILE A 156 -7.97 18.71 22.03
C ILE A 156 -8.80 18.63 20.75
N SER A 157 -8.19 18.26 19.62
CA SER A 157 -8.95 17.97 18.41
C SER A 157 -9.88 16.77 18.64
N PRO A 158 -11.10 16.76 18.08
CA PRO A 158 -12.05 15.66 18.28
C PRO A 158 -11.46 14.29 17.90
N ALA A 159 -10.62 14.24 16.86
CA ALA A 159 -9.98 13.01 16.41
C ALA A 159 -8.99 12.45 17.46
N ASN A 160 -8.21 13.31 18.13
CA ASN A 160 -7.28 12.90 19.18
C ASN A 160 -7.98 12.60 20.49
N MET A 161 -9.03 13.34 20.85
CA MET A 161 -9.88 13.00 22.00
C MET A 161 -10.54 11.62 21.82
N ASN A 162 -11.05 11.34 20.63
CA ASN A 162 -11.58 10.01 20.28
C ASN A 162 -10.50 8.94 20.39
N LEU A 163 -9.27 9.22 19.96
CA LEU A 163 -8.15 8.29 20.07
C LEU A 163 -7.75 8.03 21.54
N MET A 164 -7.77 9.05 22.40
CA MET A 164 -7.54 8.88 23.84
C MET A 164 -8.62 8.02 24.50
N MET A 165 -9.87 8.11 24.02
CA MET A 165 -10.98 7.29 24.50
C MET A 165 -11.08 5.92 23.81
N ALA A 166 -10.35 5.68 22.72
CA ALA A 166 -10.46 4.47 21.93
C ALA A 166 -10.19 3.18 22.72
N PRO A 167 -9.19 3.10 23.62
CA PRO A 167 -8.98 1.91 24.46
C PRO A 167 -10.12 1.63 25.44
N LEU A 168 -10.95 2.62 25.76
CA LEU A 168 -12.11 2.45 26.63
C LEU A 168 -13.37 2.05 25.84
N ASN A 169 -13.32 2.08 24.51
CA ASN A 169 -14.44 1.74 23.66
C ASN A 169 -14.54 0.21 23.49
N PRO A 170 -15.59 -0.45 24.02
CA PRO A 170 -15.77 -1.90 23.86
C PRO A 170 -15.89 -2.30 22.38
N ASN A 171 -16.38 -1.40 21.51
CA ASN A 171 -16.49 -1.67 20.09
C ASN A 171 -15.14 -1.87 19.41
N LEU A 172 -14.06 -1.31 19.94
CA LEU A 172 -12.73 -1.55 19.41
C LEU A 172 -12.36 -3.04 19.57
N TYR A 173 -12.57 -3.59 20.76
CA TYR A 173 -12.28 -5.00 21.04
C TYR A 173 -13.21 -5.94 20.28
N THR A 174 -14.49 -5.62 20.12
CA THR A 174 -15.40 -6.45 19.32
C THR A 174 -15.01 -6.46 17.85
N GLN A 175 -14.53 -5.33 17.31
CA GLN A 175 -13.98 -5.27 15.94
C GLN A 175 -12.71 -6.12 15.79
N TRP A 176 -11.79 -6.07 16.76
CA TRP A 176 -10.60 -6.91 16.78
C TRP A 176 -10.94 -8.40 16.92
N ALA A 177 -11.91 -8.75 17.77
CA ALA A 177 -12.40 -10.11 17.91
C ALA A 177 -13.06 -10.60 16.60
N ALA A 178 -13.90 -9.77 15.97
CA ALA A 178 -14.53 -10.11 14.70
C ALA A 178 -13.50 -10.29 13.58
N ALA A 179 -12.51 -9.39 13.47
CA ALA A 179 -11.48 -9.49 12.45
C ALA A 179 -10.55 -10.69 12.68
N SER A 180 -10.19 -11.00 13.91
CA SER A 180 -9.35 -12.17 14.21
C SER A 180 -10.09 -13.50 14.02
N ALA A 181 -11.42 -13.51 14.20
CA ALA A 181 -12.25 -14.69 13.95
C ALA A 181 -12.66 -14.86 12.48
N ASP A 182 -12.63 -13.80 11.67
CA ASP A 182 -12.97 -13.88 10.24
C ASP A 182 -11.86 -14.62 9.48
N PRO A 183 -12.15 -15.78 8.87
CA PRO A 183 -11.16 -16.48 8.05
C PRO A 183 -10.60 -15.62 6.91
N LYS A 184 -11.38 -14.67 6.37
CA LYS A 184 -10.94 -13.78 5.28
C LYS A 184 -9.75 -12.90 5.66
N THR A 185 -9.54 -12.65 6.95
CA THR A 185 -8.38 -11.88 7.44
C THR A 185 -7.06 -12.54 7.08
N TYR A 186 -7.04 -13.87 6.97
CA TYR A 186 -5.81 -14.65 6.77
C TYR A 186 -5.55 -15.07 5.32
N GLY A 187 -6.33 -14.55 4.35
CA GLY A 187 -6.17 -14.90 2.94
C GLY A 187 -6.27 -16.41 2.70
N THR A 188 -5.29 -16.97 1.99
CA THR A 188 -5.20 -18.42 1.72
C THR A 188 -5.21 -19.28 2.99
N TRP A 189 -4.61 -18.82 4.09
CA TRP A 189 -4.67 -19.54 5.38
C TRP A 189 -6.06 -19.58 5.98
N GLY A 190 -6.87 -18.55 5.71
CA GLY A 190 -8.29 -18.51 6.07
C GLY A 190 -9.10 -19.66 5.51
N ALA A 191 -8.80 -20.06 4.26
CA ALA A 191 -9.45 -21.20 3.64
C ALA A 191 -9.11 -22.54 4.34
N PHE A 192 -7.99 -22.63 5.04
CA PHE A 192 -7.63 -23.77 5.89
C PHE A 192 -8.25 -23.70 7.30
N LEU A 193 -8.70 -22.52 7.74
CA LEU A 193 -9.36 -22.34 9.03
C LEU A 193 -10.88 -22.50 8.92
N ASN A 194 -11.43 -22.42 7.71
CA ASN A 194 -12.85 -22.57 7.45
C ASN A 194 -13.17 -24.00 6.93
N PRO A 195 -13.87 -24.83 7.72
CA PRO A 195 -14.24 -26.18 7.29
C PRO A 195 -15.10 -26.21 6.02
N ALA A 196 -15.84 -25.13 5.73
CA ALA A 196 -16.67 -25.02 4.53
C ALA A 196 -15.85 -24.89 3.23
N THR A 197 -14.57 -24.52 3.32
CA THR A 197 -13.70 -24.37 2.14
C THR A 197 -12.85 -25.60 1.84
N TYR A 198 -12.89 -26.64 2.68
CA TYR A 198 -12.06 -27.84 2.52
C TYR A 198 -12.31 -28.61 1.23
N GLY A 199 -13.53 -28.58 0.68
CA GLY A 199 -13.84 -29.20 -0.61
C GLY A 199 -13.27 -28.44 -1.83
N ASN A 200 -12.87 -27.18 -1.65
CA ASN A 200 -12.36 -26.30 -2.71
C ASN A 200 -10.92 -25.82 -2.44
N LEU A 201 -10.20 -26.46 -1.51
CA LEU A 201 -8.81 -26.14 -1.20
C LEU A 201 -7.91 -26.56 -2.38
N THR A 202 -7.66 -25.64 -3.32
CA THR A 202 -6.54 -25.77 -4.26
C THR A 202 -5.24 -25.85 -3.47
N ASN A 203 -4.40 -26.85 -3.76
CA ASN A 203 -3.10 -27.00 -3.10
C ASN A 203 -2.27 -25.71 -3.27
N PRO A 204 -2.00 -24.95 -2.18
CA PRO A 204 -1.32 -23.66 -2.26
C PRO A 204 0.15 -23.81 -2.66
N PHE A 205 0.69 -25.03 -2.62
CA PHE A 205 2.05 -25.36 -3.06
C PHE A 205 2.11 -25.95 -4.48
N ALA A 206 0.98 -26.08 -5.18
CA ALA A 206 0.97 -26.66 -6.54
C ALA A 206 1.84 -25.84 -7.53
N GLY A 207 1.97 -24.53 -7.33
CA GLY A 207 2.87 -23.67 -8.12
C GLY A 207 4.35 -23.71 -7.70
N PHE A 208 4.68 -24.36 -6.58
CA PHE A 208 6.06 -24.51 -6.07
C PHE A 208 6.71 -25.82 -6.48
N ILE A 209 5.94 -26.78 -6.98
CA ILE A 209 6.48 -28.02 -7.54
C ILE A 209 6.74 -27.73 -9.02
N PRO A 210 8.00 -27.57 -9.47
CA PRO A 210 8.26 -27.61 -10.90
C PRO A 210 7.72 -28.94 -11.40
N ALA A 211 6.83 -28.89 -12.40
CA ALA A 211 6.37 -30.09 -13.06
C ALA A 211 7.60 -30.84 -13.55
N LEU A 212 8.03 -31.87 -12.82
CA LEU A 212 9.04 -32.80 -13.29
C LEU A 212 8.48 -33.33 -14.61
N PRO A 213 9.22 -33.24 -15.72
CA PRO A 213 8.78 -33.84 -16.96
C PRO A 213 8.61 -35.33 -16.69
N VAL A 214 7.37 -35.78 -16.60
CA VAL A 214 7.03 -37.19 -16.64
C VAL A 214 7.56 -37.70 -17.97
N ALA A 215 8.65 -38.48 -17.90
CA ALA A 215 9.24 -39.10 -19.07
C ALA A 215 8.15 -39.86 -19.83
N PRO A 216 8.11 -39.78 -21.17
CA PRO A 216 7.13 -40.51 -21.94
C PRO A 216 7.33 -42.00 -21.69
N VAL A 217 6.29 -42.65 -21.19
CA VAL A 217 6.22 -44.11 -21.09
C VAL A 217 6.29 -44.65 -22.51
N ALA A 218 7.41 -45.29 -22.85
CA ALA A 218 7.54 -46.05 -24.09
C ALA A 218 6.57 -47.23 -24.04
N LYS A 219 5.93 -47.48 -25.19
CA LYS A 219 4.85 -48.46 -25.42
C LYS A 219 5.17 -49.88 -24.96
#